data_AF-A0A7Y9ETM9-F1
#
_entry.id   AF-A0A7Y9ETM9-F1
#
_cell.length_a   1.000
_cell.length_b   1.000
_cell.length_c   1.000
_cell.angle_alpha   90.00
_cell.angle_beta   90.00
_cell.angle_gamma   90.00
#
_symmetry.space_group_name_H-M   'P 1'
#
loop_
_entity.id
_entity.type
_entity.pdbx_description
1 polymer ?
#
loop_
_entity_poly.entity_id
_entity_poly.type
_entity_poly.pdbx_seq_one_letter_code
_entity_poly.pdbx_strand_id
1 'polypeptide(L)'
;MGSGRGHPARKLAQAARTAGTPPPPEPDAFGDDRLRLMFTCCHPALRLDARVALTLRTLAGLTTGEIARAFLVEEAAMSKRITRAKRRIRDAGIPYRVPPPDLLPERTTAVLGVLYLLFNEGYNAAGGQPRRRALCGEAIGLARLLVSLLPGEPEARGLLALMLLHDARAGTRTDARGALVTLEHQDRSRWDAAEIAEGVALLEDALRPAPGRPPPGPYQVQAAIAACHATAPDAAATDWPQIAVLYGRLAELVPSPVVRLNRAVAVAMADGPAAGLELVRDLERSGALDGYHLLPATRADLLRRMGRDGEAAAAYRAALALVADDAERRYLARRLAETAPHDFR
;
A
#
# COMPACT_ATOMS: atom_id res chain seq x y z
N MET A 1 -49.16 47.46 43.70
CA MET A 1 -48.20 48.42 43.10
C MET A 1 -46.91 48.37 43.89
N GLY A 2 -45.76 48.34 43.20
CA GLY A 2 -44.38 48.45 43.74
C GLY A 2 -43.86 47.17 44.40
N SER A 3 -43.02 46.31 43.80
CA SER A 3 -41.70 46.54 43.16
C SER A 3 -40.75 47.31 44.09
N GLY A 4 -39.54 46.86 44.43
CA GLY A 4 -38.74 45.74 43.96
C GLY A 4 -37.29 45.92 44.44
N ARG A 5 -36.41 45.04 43.92
CA ARG A 5 -34.92 45.06 44.00
C ARG A 5 -34.27 44.19 45.08
N GLY A 6 -34.51 42.88 45.00
CA GLY A 6 -33.50 41.88 45.39
C GLY A 6 -32.43 41.75 44.29
N HIS A 7 -31.17 41.91 44.65
CA HIS A 7 -30.01 41.99 43.75
C HIS A 7 -29.89 40.83 42.72
N PRO A 8 -29.70 41.14 41.41
CA PRO A 8 -29.53 40.13 40.35
C PRO A 8 -28.23 39.30 40.47
N ALA A 9 -27.28 39.69 41.32
CA ALA A 9 -26.01 38.99 41.50
C ALA A 9 -26.13 37.63 42.22
N ARG A 10 -27.15 37.43 43.07
CA ARG A 10 -27.29 36.20 43.87
C ARG A 10 -27.92 35.02 43.11
N LYS A 11 -28.74 35.28 42.09
CA LYS A 11 -29.31 34.22 41.22
C LYS A 11 -28.31 33.70 40.18
N LEU A 12 -27.40 34.54 39.69
CA LEU A 12 -26.34 34.13 38.77
C LEU A 12 -25.28 33.23 39.45
N ALA A 13 -24.97 33.47 40.73
CA ALA A 13 -24.04 32.64 41.50
C ALA A 13 -24.61 31.27 41.91
N GLN A 14 -25.94 31.05 41.82
CA GLN A 14 -26.57 29.76 42.11
C GLN A 14 -26.80 28.94 40.82
N ALA A 15 -27.00 29.59 39.67
CA ALA A 15 -27.06 28.93 38.36
C ALA A 15 -25.69 28.39 37.88
N ALA A 16 -24.58 28.99 38.34
CA ALA A 16 -23.22 28.53 38.00
C ALA A 16 -22.75 27.29 38.79
N ARG A 17 -23.52 26.84 39.80
CA ARG A 17 -23.17 25.65 40.62
C ARG A 17 -24.00 24.41 40.31
N THR A 18 -24.94 24.49 39.37
CA THR A 18 -25.75 23.37 38.87
C THR A 18 -25.49 23.02 37.40
N ALA A 19 -24.58 23.73 36.73
CA ALA A 19 -24.01 23.24 35.47
C ALA A 19 -22.97 22.18 35.81
N GLY A 20 -23.42 20.92 35.86
CA GLY A 20 -22.53 19.77 35.97
C GLY A 20 -21.40 19.87 34.94
N THR A 21 -20.21 19.45 35.34
CA THR A 21 -19.09 19.21 34.43
C THR A 21 -19.64 18.55 33.17
N PRO A 22 -19.39 19.10 31.96
CA PRO A 22 -19.74 18.40 30.74
C PRO A 22 -19.21 16.97 30.87
N PRO A 23 -19.99 15.94 30.47
CA PRO A 23 -19.40 14.61 30.38
C PRO A 23 -18.08 14.73 29.61
N PRO A 24 -17.01 14.03 30.02
CA PRO A 24 -15.78 14.01 29.25
C PRO A 24 -16.17 13.76 27.79
N PRO A 25 -15.57 14.47 26.81
CA PRO A 25 -15.91 14.26 25.41
C PRO A 25 -15.87 12.76 25.16
N GLU A 26 -16.98 12.22 24.64
CA GLU A 26 -17.01 10.81 24.26
C GLU A 26 -15.75 10.54 23.44
N PRO A 27 -15.02 9.44 23.70
CA PRO A 27 -13.84 9.13 22.93
C PRO A 27 -14.22 9.23 21.46
N ASP A 28 -13.55 10.15 20.75
CA ASP A 28 -13.79 10.38 19.33
C ASP A 28 -13.83 9.01 18.64
N ALA A 29 -14.93 8.66 17.98
CA ALA A 29 -15.13 7.33 17.41
C ALA A 29 -13.96 6.90 16.51
N PHE A 30 -13.23 7.87 15.97
CA PHE A 30 -12.05 7.67 15.13
C PHE A 30 -10.76 7.34 15.89
N GLY A 31 -10.68 7.67 17.19
CA GLY A 31 -9.50 7.47 18.04
C GLY A 31 -8.25 8.29 17.66
N ASP A 32 -8.23 8.89 16.46
CA ASP A 32 -7.13 9.68 15.91
C ASP A 32 -7.65 10.73 14.89
N ASP A 33 -7.17 11.96 15.05
CA ASP A 33 -7.55 13.10 14.20
C ASP A 33 -7.19 12.87 12.72
N ARG A 34 -6.10 12.20 12.39
CA ARG A 34 -5.69 11.97 11.00
C ARG A 34 -6.67 11.08 10.28
N LEU A 35 -7.15 9.99 10.90
CA LEU A 35 -8.15 9.11 10.31
C LEU A 35 -9.46 9.87 10.05
N ARG A 36 -9.88 10.69 11.03
CA ARG A 36 -11.02 11.59 10.92
C ARG A 36 -10.89 12.57 9.74
N LEU A 37 -9.71 13.18 9.57
CA LEU A 37 -9.43 14.08 8.45
C LEU A 37 -9.39 13.32 7.11
N MET A 38 -8.89 12.07 7.07
CA MET A 38 -8.90 11.24 5.85
C MET A 38 -10.33 10.99 5.37
N PHE A 39 -11.24 10.60 6.26
CA PHE A 39 -12.66 10.43 5.92
C PHE A 39 -13.31 11.75 5.47
N THR A 40 -12.93 12.87 6.07
CA THR A 40 -13.40 14.20 5.65
C THR A 40 -12.96 14.52 4.22
N CYS A 41 -11.68 14.27 3.88
CA CYS A 41 -11.11 14.53 2.55
C CYS A 41 -11.59 13.56 1.46
N CYS A 42 -11.94 12.31 1.82
CA CYS A 42 -12.36 11.26 0.89
C CYS A 42 -13.83 11.38 0.41
N HIS A 43 -14.26 12.59 0.04
CA HIS A 43 -15.66 12.88 -0.31
C HIS A 43 -16.13 12.22 -1.62
N PRO A 44 -17.36 11.63 -1.67
CA PRO A 44 -17.91 10.92 -2.84
C PRO A 44 -17.99 11.75 -4.13
N ALA A 45 -18.14 13.06 -3.99
CA ALA A 45 -18.20 14.02 -5.10
C ALA A 45 -16.94 14.06 -5.99
N LEU A 46 -15.82 13.52 -5.53
CA LEU A 46 -14.57 13.40 -6.30
C LEU A 46 -14.41 11.97 -6.85
N ARG A 47 -13.66 11.82 -7.93
CA ARG A 47 -13.22 10.48 -8.38
C ARG A 47 -12.26 9.86 -7.37
N LEU A 48 -12.22 8.54 -7.27
CA LEU A 48 -11.40 7.81 -6.29
C LEU A 48 -9.92 8.22 -6.34
N ASP A 49 -9.34 8.26 -7.54
CA ASP A 49 -7.95 8.68 -7.76
C ASP A 49 -7.66 10.11 -7.28
N ALA A 50 -8.63 11.01 -7.46
CA ALA A 50 -8.55 12.39 -6.98
C ALA A 50 -8.69 12.50 -5.45
N ARG A 51 -9.55 11.68 -4.83
CA ARG A 51 -9.68 11.62 -3.36
C ARG A 51 -8.35 11.21 -2.73
N VAL A 52 -7.80 10.09 -3.19
CA VAL A 52 -6.55 9.53 -2.66
C VAL A 52 -5.39 10.50 -2.86
N ALA A 53 -5.19 11.03 -4.06
CA ALA A 53 -4.10 11.97 -4.36
C ALA A 53 -4.20 13.26 -3.53
N LEU A 54 -5.41 13.81 -3.36
CA LEU A 54 -5.60 15.00 -2.53
C LEU A 54 -5.26 14.72 -1.07
N THR A 55 -5.79 13.64 -0.51
CA THR A 55 -5.56 13.26 0.90
C THR A 55 -4.08 12.99 1.18
N LEU A 56 -3.36 12.28 0.29
CA LEU A 56 -1.92 12.08 0.42
C LEU A 56 -1.15 13.39 0.39
N ARG A 57 -1.55 14.34 -0.47
CA ARG A 57 -0.89 15.64 -0.58
C ARG A 57 -1.14 16.52 0.64
N THR A 58 -2.36 16.51 1.18
CA THR A 58 -2.77 17.44 2.24
C THR A 58 -2.52 16.92 3.64
N LEU A 59 -2.68 15.60 3.87
CA LEU A 59 -2.61 15.00 5.20
C LEU A 59 -1.34 14.20 5.42
N ALA A 60 -0.89 13.42 4.43
CA ALA A 60 0.31 12.59 4.55
C ALA A 60 1.61 13.34 4.18
N GLY A 61 1.50 14.56 3.65
CA GLY A 61 2.65 15.41 3.34
C GLY A 61 3.50 14.98 2.15
N LEU A 62 3.05 14.00 1.35
CA LEU A 62 3.78 13.56 0.15
C LEU A 62 3.85 14.70 -0.87
N THR A 63 4.96 14.76 -1.61
CA THR A 63 5.16 15.65 -2.74
C THR A 63 4.34 15.20 -3.95
N THR A 64 4.10 16.12 -4.90
CA THR A 64 3.38 15.77 -6.14
C THR A 64 4.13 14.73 -6.96
N GLY A 65 5.47 14.79 -7.00
CA GLY A 65 6.30 13.77 -7.64
C GLY A 65 6.21 12.39 -7.00
N GLU A 66 6.22 12.29 -5.66
CA GLU A 66 6.02 11.02 -4.95
C GLU A 66 4.64 10.42 -5.27
N ILE A 67 3.58 11.23 -5.22
CA ILE A 67 2.22 10.77 -5.55
C ILE A 67 2.13 10.38 -7.04
N ALA A 68 2.78 11.12 -7.94
CA ALA A 68 2.78 10.81 -9.37
C ALA A 68 3.41 9.43 -9.65
N ARG A 69 4.57 9.15 -9.03
CA ARG A 69 5.23 7.84 -9.10
C ARG A 69 4.35 6.72 -8.55
N ALA A 70 3.71 6.93 -7.39
CA ALA A 70 2.81 5.95 -6.79
C ALA A 70 1.60 5.61 -7.68
N PHE A 71 1.16 6.55 -8.53
CA PHE A 71 0.09 6.36 -9.50
C PHE A 71 0.56 5.98 -10.91
N LEU A 72 1.87 5.89 -11.14
CA LEU A 72 2.48 5.67 -12.46
C LEU A 72 1.98 6.68 -13.51
N VAL A 73 1.96 7.96 -13.17
CA VAL A 73 1.61 9.06 -14.08
C VAL A 73 2.64 10.16 -14.03
N GLU A 74 2.65 11.01 -15.07
CA GLU A 74 3.46 12.21 -15.10
C GLU A 74 3.14 13.19 -13.96
N GLU A 75 4.17 13.83 -13.39
CA GLU A 75 4.01 14.80 -12.30
C GLU A 75 3.09 15.96 -12.70
N ALA A 76 3.20 16.44 -13.94
CA ALA A 76 2.33 17.47 -14.48
C ALA A 76 0.85 17.04 -14.53
N ALA A 77 0.58 15.77 -14.86
CA ALA A 77 -0.77 15.22 -14.86
C ALA A 77 -1.34 15.12 -13.43
N MET A 78 -0.50 14.70 -12.47
CA MET A 78 -0.87 14.64 -11.06
C MET A 78 -1.14 16.03 -10.47
N SER A 79 -0.30 17.02 -10.78
CA SER A 79 -0.50 18.42 -10.36
C SER A 79 -1.84 18.98 -10.86
N LYS A 80 -2.17 18.74 -12.14
CA LYS A 80 -3.47 19.11 -12.73
C LYS A 80 -4.62 18.38 -12.03
N ARG A 81 -4.47 17.09 -11.70
CA ARG A 81 -5.48 16.29 -10.98
C ARG A 81 -5.78 16.88 -9.60
N ILE A 82 -4.75 17.16 -8.80
CA ILE A 82 -4.89 17.74 -7.45
C ILE A 82 -5.56 19.12 -7.52
N THR A 83 -5.15 19.97 -8.46
CA THR A 83 -5.74 21.30 -8.65
C THR A 83 -7.22 21.24 -9.02
N ARG A 84 -7.62 20.33 -9.91
CA ARG A 84 -9.04 20.11 -10.27
C ARG A 84 -9.85 19.58 -9.08
N ALA A 85 -9.28 18.70 -8.27
CA ALA A 85 -9.94 18.17 -7.08
C ALA A 85 -10.26 19.30 -6.08
N LYS A 86 -9.28 20.17 -5.78
CA LYS A 86 -9.46 21.34 -4.92
C LYS A 86 -10.53 22.30 -5.45
N ARG A 87 -10.51 22.58 -6.75
CA ARG A 87 -11.53 23.40 -7.43
C ARG A 87 -12.92 22.80 -7.25
N ARG A 88 -13.09 21.50 -7.49
CA ARG A 88 -14.39 20.81 -7.37
C ARG A 88 -14.94 20.79 -5.94
N ILE A 89 -14.08 20.65 -4.92
CA ILE A 89 -14.50 20.77 -3.50
C ILE A 89 -15.09 22.16 -3.24
N ARG A 90 -14.38 23.21 -3.67
CA ARG A 90 -14.80 24.60 -3.49
C ARG A 90 -16.09 24.89 -4.26
N ASP A 91 -16.15 24.53 -5.53
CA ASP A 91 -17.29 24.83 -6.40
C ASP A 91 -18.56 24.07 -5.96
N ALA A 92 -18.41 22.90 -5.33
CA ALA A 92 -19.52 22.12 -4.77
C ALA A 92 -19.89 22.52 -3.32
N GLY A 93 -19.18 23.48 -2.70
CA GLY A 93 -19.47 23.95 -1.34
C GLY A 93 -19.40 22.84 -0.28
N ILE A 94 -18.56 21.83 -0.48
CA ILE A 94 -18.51 20.65 0.39
C ILE A 94 -18.08 21.08 1.80
N PRO A 95 -18.92 20.92 2.84
CA PRO A 95 -18.57 21.35 4.17
C PRO A 95 -17.45 20.46 4.72
N TYR A 96 -16.48 21.11 5.38
CA TYR A 96 -15.42 20.40 6.09
C TYR A 96 -15.98 19.87 7.41
N ARG A 97 -16.62 18.71 7.36
CA ARG A 97 -17.18 18.02 8.53
C ARG A 97 -16.87 16.54 8.48
N VAL A 98 -16.70 15.98 9.67
CA VAL A 98 -16.59 14.54 9.86
C VAL A 98 -17.88 13.89 9.37
N PRO A 99 -17.81 12.90 8.46
CA PRO A 99 -19.00 12.19 8.02
C PRO A 99 -19.61 11.40 9.18
N PRO A 100 -20.95 11.37 9.33
CA PRO A 100 -21.61 10.47 10.26
C PRO A 100 -21.36 8.99 9.87
N PRO A 101 -21.56 8.04 10.80
CA PRO A 101 -21.21 6.63 10.59
C PRO A 101 -21.80 5.98 9.33
N ASP A 102 -23.02 6.35 8.94
CA ASP A 102 -23.71 5.86 7.75
C ASP A 102 -23.04 6.26 6.42
N LEU A 103 -22.23 7.32 6.44
CA LEU A 103 -21.47 7.80 5.27
C LEU A 103 -20.02 7.32 5.25
N LEU A 104 -19.58 6.51 6.22
CA LEU A 104 -18.22 5.94 6.21
C LEU A 104 -18.03 4.93 5.07
N PRO A 105 -18.96 3.98 4.80
CA PRO A 105 -18.76 2.94 3.79
C PRO A 105 -18.43 3.48 2.38
N GLU A 106 -19.10 4.55 1.94
CA GLU A 106 -18.86 5.17 0.62
C GLU A 106 -17.47 5.84 0.48
N ARG A 107 -16.74 5.99 1.59
CA ARG A 107 -15.42 6.63 1.67
C ARG A 107 -14.31 5.65 1.99
N THR A 108 -14.65 4.51 2.58
CA THR A 108 -13.72 3.47 3.02
C THR A 108 -12.74 3.08 1.92
N THR A 109 -13.20 2.82 0.69
CA THR A 109 -12.32 2.46 -0.43
C THR A 109 -11.21 3.48 -0.68
N ALA A 110 -11.51 4.78 -0.55
CA ALA A 110 -10.52 5.83 -0.72
C ALA A 110 -9.57 5.92 0.47
N VAL A 111 -10.06 5.75 1.70
CA VAL A 111 -9.23 5.71 2.90
C VAL A 111 -8.25 4.54 2.84
N LEU A 112 -8.70 3.35 2.45
CA LEU A 112 -7.85 2.18 2.24
C LEU A 112 -6.75 2.48 1.19
N GLY A 113 -7.10 3.12 0.08
CA GLY A 113 -6.13 3.54 -0.94
C GLY A 113 -5.09 4.53 -0.43
N VAL A 114 -5.48 5.47 0.44
CA VAL A 114 -4.55 6.41 1.08
C VAL A 114 -3.59 5.67 2.01
N LEU A 115 -4.11 4.80 2.88
CA LEU A 115 -3.29 4.02 3.81
C LEU A 115 -2.32 3.09 3.07
N TYR A 116 -2.80 2.39 2.04
CA TYR A 116 -1.97 1.53 1.19
C TYR A 116 -0.81 2.30 0.55
N LEU A 117 -1.07 3.46 -0.07
CA LEU A 117 -0.03 4.24 -0.71
C LEU A 117 0.91 4.93 0.30
N LEU A 118 0.40 5.32 1.47
CA LEU A 118 1.23 5.83 2.57
C LEU A 118 2.23 4.77 3.04
N PHE A 119 1.76 3.53 3.24
CA PHE A 119 2.61 2.41 3.59
C PHE A 119 3.64 2.12 2.49
N ASN A 120 3.21 2.00 1.24
CA ASN A 120 4.11 1.70 0.10
C ASN A 120 5.22 2.74 -0.08
N GLU A 121 4.92 4.01 0.16
CA GLU A 121 5.91 5.09 0.09
C GLU A 121 6.95 4.99 1.22
N GLY A 122 6.57 4.48 2.41
CA GLY A 122 7.52 4.11 3.46
C GLY A 122 8.31 2.84 3.10
N TYR A 123 7.64 1.87 2.49
CA TYR A 123 8.14 0.53 2.19
C TYR A 123 9.16 0.50 1.05
N ASN A 124 9.00 1.33 0.01
CA ASN A 124 9.84 1.26 -1.20
C ASN A 124 11.21 1.91 -1.04
N ALA A 125 11.48 2.64 0.05
CA ALA A 125 12.75 3.33 0.25
C ALA A 125 13.88 2.33 0.57
N ALA A 126 14.76 2.09 -0.40
CA ALA A 126 16.03 1.42 -0.15
C ALA A 126 16.82 2.20 0.92
N GLY A 127 17.31 1.50 1.95
CA GLY A 127 18.25 2.08 2.92
C GLY A 127 17.66 2.57 4.25
N GLY A 128 16.45 2.16 4.64
CA GLY A 128 16.02 2.21 6.03
C GLY A 128 16.04 3.61 6.67
N GLN A 129 15.83 4.67 5.88
CA GLN A 129 15.76 6.05 6.37
C GLN A 129 14.76 6.13 7.54
N PRO A 130 15.14 6.65 8.72
CA PRO A 130 14.28 6.66 9.91
C PRO A 130 12.90 7.25 9.66
N ARG A 131 12.84 8.32 8.85
CA ARG A 131 11.59 8.98 8.45
C ARG A 131 10.63 8.06 7.69
N ARG A 132 11.13 7.08 6.93
CA ARG A 132 10.31 6.18 6.09
C ARG A 132 9.78 4.99 6.88
N ARG A 133 10.56 4.44 7.82
CA ARG A 133 10.04 3.45 8.79
C ARG A 133 8.91 4.03 9.64
N ALA A 134 9.02 5.30 10.02
CA ALA A 134 7.96 6.00 10.73
C ALA A 134 6.65 6.07 9.91
N LEU A 135 6.71 6.17 8.57
CA LEU A 135 5.52 6.14 7.71
C LEU A 135 4.85 4.77 7.68
N CYS A 136 5.60 3.67 7.65
CA CYS A 136 5.04 2.32 7.73
C CYS A 136 4.31 2.12 9.07
N GLY A 137 4.97 2.43 10.18
CA GLY A 137 4.37 2.34 11.51
C GLY A 137 3.14 3.22 11.68
N GLU A 138 3.15 4.43 11.12
CA GLU A 138 1.98 5.31 11.09
C GLU A 138 0.81 4.70 10.29
N ALA A 139 1.08 4.17 9.09
CA ALA A 139 0.06 3.55 8.26
C ALA A 139 -0.55 2.31 8.95
N ILE A 140 0.28 1.49 9.61
CA ILE A 140 -0.17 0.35 10.41
C ILE A 140 -1.05 0.82 11.58
N GLY A 141 -0.61 1.83 12.33
CA GLY A 141 -1.41 2.40 13.43
C GLY A 141 -2.78 2.89 12.97
N LEU A 142 -2.83 3.63 11.86
CA LEU A 142 -4.09 4.10 11.27
C LEU A 142 -4.96 2.96 10.74
N ALA A 143 -4.36 1.92 10.17
CA ALA A 143 -5.10 0.74 9.71
C ALA A 143 -5.71 -0.05 10.88
N ARG A 144 -5.02 -0.15 12.02
CA ARG A 144 -5.57 -0.74 13.26
C ARG A 144 -6.79 0.03 13.75
N LEU A 145 -6.69 1.36 13.81
CA LEU A 145 -7.83 2.22 14.17
C LEU A 145 -9.00 2.06 13.20
N LEU A 146 -8.72 1.95 11.90
CA LEU A 146 -9.75 1.71 10.89
C LEU A 146 -10.47 0.36 11.10
N VAL A 147 -9.73 -0.71 11.43
CA VAL A 147 -10.32 -2.02 11.76
C VAL A 147 -11.18 -1.95 13.03
N SER A 148 -10.75 -1.19 14.05
CA SER A 148 -11.56 -0.95 15.25
C SER A 148 -12.82 -0.14 14.98
N LEU A 149 -12.74 0.88 14.11
CA LEU A 149 -13.87 1.72 13.72
C LEU A 149 -14.88 0.96 12.84
N LEU A 150 -14.40 0.10 11.95
CA LEU A 150 -15.20 -0.66 10.99
C LEU A 150 -14.99 -2.18 11.15
N PRO A 151 -15.44 -2.78 12.27
CA PRO A 151 -15.26 -4.21 12.50
C PRO A 151 -16.06 -5.07 11.51
N GLY A 152 -17.01 -4.51 10.76
CA GLY A 152 -17.69 -5.23 9.67
C GLY A 152 -16.93 -5.27 8.34
N GLU A 153 -15.84 -4.51 8.21
CA GLU A 153 -15.17 -4.30 6.92
C GLU A 153 -14.04 -5.33 6.67
N PRO A 154 -14.23 -6.33 5.78
CA PRO A 154 -13.17 -7.28 5.41
C PRO A 154 -11.92 -6.62 4.83
N GLU A 155 -12.07 -5.62 3.96
CA GLU A 155 -10.94 -5.08 3.22
C GLU A 155 -10.02 -4.25 4.11
N ALA A 156 -10.53 -3.66 5.20
CA ALA A 156 -9.72 -3.00 6.21
C ALA A 156 -8.78 -4.00 6.92
N ARG A 157 -9.30 -5.18 7.27
CA ARG A 157 -8.48 -6.26 7.84
C ARG A 157 -7.49 -6.81 6.81
N GLY A 158 -7.94 -7.01 5.57
CA GLY A 158 -7.07 -7.44 4.48
C GLY A 158 -5.90 -6.48 4.26
N LEU A 159 -6.15 -5.17 4.30
CA LEU A 159 -5.10 -4.17 4.18
C LEU A 159 -4.15 -4.18 5.38
N LEU A 160 -4.66 -4.24 6.62
CA LEU A 160 -3.81 -4.33 7.80
C LEU A 160 -2.94 -5.59 7.77
N ALA A 161 -3.52 -6.74 7.42
CA ALA A 161 -2.80 -8.00 7.26
C ALA A 161 -1.67 -7.87 6.23
N LEU A 162 -1.95 -7.28 5.07
CA LEU A 162 -0.94 -7.02 4.03
C LEU A 162 0.23 -6.16 4.56
N MET A 163 -0.08 -5.09 5.29
CA MET A 163 0.95 -4.20 5.84
C MET A 163 1.83 -4.92 6.85
N LEU A 164 1.24 -5.67 7.79
CA LEU A 164 1.98 -6.42 8.81
C LEU A 164 2.88 -7.49 8.16
N LEU A 165 2.36 -8.25 7.21
CA LEU A 165 3.13 -9.28 6.50
C LEU A 165 4.30 -8.68 5.69
N HIS A 166 4.16 -7.45 5.21
CA HIS A 166 5.24 -6.73 4.56
C HIS A 166 6.24 -6.13 5.55
N ASP A 167 5.78 -5.54 6.64
CA ASP A 167 6.64 -4.88 7.65
C ASP A 167 7.47 -5.90 8.45
N ALA A 168 6.93 -7.10 8.69
CA ALA A 168 7.59 -8.17 9.43
C ALA A 168 8.98 -8.53 8.91
N ARG A 169 9.23 -8.32 7.61
CA ARG A 169 10.53 -8.59 6.97
C ARG A 169 11.36 -7.35 6.67
N ALA A 170 10.89 -6.15 7.03
CA ALA A 170 11.52 -4.87 6.67
C ALA A 170 13.00 -4.81 7.07
N GLY A 171 13.35 -5.36 8.24
CA GLY A 171 14.73 -5.42 8.75
C GLY A 171 15.71 -6.31 7.97
N THR A 172 15.24 -7.08 6.99
CA THR A 172 16.05 -8.02 6.19
C THR A 172 16.15 -7.65 4.71
N ARG A 173 15.46 -6.61 4.26
CA ARG A 173 15.39 -6.21 2.84
C ARG A 173 16.66 -5.55 2.31
N THR A 174 17.52 -5.10 3.21
CA THR A 174 18.83 -4.53 2.88
C THR A 174 19.90 -5.12 3.77
N ASP A 175 21.08 -5.34 3.21
CA ASP A 175 22.25 -5.76 3.99
C ASP A 175 22.89 -4.57 4.75
N ALA A 176 23.96 -4.84 5.50
CA ALA A 176 24.71 -3.83 6.24
C ALA A 176 25.36 -2.74 5.35
N ARG A 177 25.47 -2.99 4.04
CA ARG A 177 26.00 -2.04 3.04
C ARG A 177 24.87 -1.28 2.33
N GLY A 178 23.61 -1.48 2.73
CA GLY A 178 22.44 -0.87 2.11
C GLY A 178 22.12 -1.43 0.73
N ALA A 179 22.64 -2.61 0.37
CA ALA A 179 22.30 -3.29 -0.88
C ALA A 179 20.99 -4.07 -0.72
N LEU A 180 20.18 -4.12 -1.79
CA LEU A 180 18.94 -4.88 -1.81
C LEU A 180 19.21 -6.38 -1.66
N VAL A 181 18.42 -7.01 -0.78
CA VAL A 181 18.39 -8.46 -0.56
C VAL A 181 17.07 -8.99 -1.10
N THR A 182 17.15 -9.89 -2.10
CA THR A 182 15.98 -10.54 -2.71
C THR A 182 15.27 -11.40 -1.67
N LEU A 183 13.95 -11.58 -1.82
CA LEU A 183 13.14 -12.34 -0.86
C LEU A 183 13.69 -13.75 -0.61
N GLU A 184 14.20 -14.42 -1.65
CA GLU A 184 14.83 -15.75 -1.57
C GLU A 184 16.11 -15.80 -0.72
N HIS A 185 16.78 -14.66 -0.52
CA HIS A 185 18.01 -14.54 0.26
C HIS A 185 17.82 -13.80 1.59
N GLN A 186 16.59 -13.40 1.92
CA GLN A 186 16.29 -12.79 3.22
C GLN A 186 16.37 -13.84 4.32
N ASP A 187 17.03 -13.49 5.42
CA ASP A 187 17.11 -14.34 6.61
C ASP A 187 15.77 -14.34 7.34
N ARG A 188 14.98 -15.40 7.10
CA ARG A 188 13.64 -15.57 7.70
C ARG A 188 13.67 -15.70 9.22
N SER A 189 14.78 -16.11 9.82
CA SER A 189 14.89 -16.20 11.29
C SER A 189 14.84 -14.83 11.97
N ARG A 190 15.06 -13.76 11.18
CA ARG A 190 15.01 -12.36 11.63
C ARG A 190 13.69 -11.66 11.30
N TRP A 191 12.70 -12.38 10.79
CA TRP A 191 11.38 -11.82 10.54
C TRP A 191 10.58 -11.70 11.84
N ASP A 192 9.72 -10.70 11.94
CA ASP A 192 8.86 -10.50 13.09
C ASP A 192 7.74 -11.56 13.10
N ALA A 193 7.93 -12.60 13.91
CA ALA A 193 6.98 -13.69 14.03
C ALA A 193 5.62 -13.24 14.61
N ALA A 194 5.59 -12.18 15.43
CA ALA A 194 4.36 -11.67 16.02
C ALA A 194 3.52 -10.92 14.98
N GLU A 195 4.14 -10.06 14.15
CA GLU A 195 3.46 -9.41 13.04
C GLU A 195 2.97 -10.41 11.99
N ILE A 196 3.75 -11.46 11.69
CA ILE A 196 3.31 -12.53 10.80
C ILE A 196 2.09 -13.24 11.38
N ALA A 197 2.14 -13.66 12.64
CA ALA A 197 1.03 -14.35 13.30
C ALA A 197 -0.24 -13.49 13.32
N GLU A 198 -0.10 -12.20 13.65
CA GLU A 198 -1.23 -11.26 13.64
C GLU A 198 -1.79 -11.07 12.22
N GLY A 199 -0.92 -10.83 11.23
CA GLY A 199 -1.33 -10.65 9.84
C GLY A 199 -2.08 -11.86 9.29
N VAL A 200 -1.62 -13.07 9.59
CA VAL A 200 -2.30 -14.31 9.22
C VAL A 200 -3.66 -14.41 9.89
N ALA A 201 -3.76 -14.16 11.20
CA ALA A 201 -5.04 -14.24 11.93
C ALA A 201 -6.07 -13.22 11.39
N LEU A 202 -5.63 -11.99 11.09
CA LEU A 202 -6.48 -10.96 10.48
C LEU A 202 -6.95 -11.37 9.09
N LEU A 203 -6.08 -11.97 8.28
CA LEU A 203 -6.41 -12.47 6.95
C LEU A 203 -7.43 -13.61 7.02
N GLU A 204 -7.25 -14.58 7.91
CA GLU A 204 -8.18 -15.69 8.11
C GLU A 204 -9.57 -15.19 8.51
N ASP A 205 -9.65 -14.21 9.43
CA ASP A 205 -10.91 -13.56 9.79
C ASP A 205 -11.51 -12.76 8.61
N ALA A 206 -10.66 -12.09 7.83
CA ALA A 206 -11.08 -11.36 6.63
C ALA A 206 -11.65 -12.30 5.54
N LEU A 207 -11.11 -13.50 5.39
CA LEU A 207 -11.53 -14.48 4.38
C LEU A 207 -12.65 -15.42 4.85
N ARG A 208 -12.96 -15.44 6.15
CA ARG A 208 -14.00 -16.30 6.70
C ARG A 208 -15.34 -16.07 5.98
N PRO A 209 -15.96 -17.11 5.40
CA PRO A 209 -17.27 -16.98 4.79
C PRO A 209 -18.31 -16.51 5.81
N ALA A 210 -19.16 -15.57 5.41
CA ALA A 210 -20.29 -15.09 6.22
C ALA A 210 -21.46 -14.67 5.31
N PRO A 211 -22.72 -14.85 5.73
CA PRO A 211 -23.88 -14.40 4.97
C PRO A 211 -23.79 -12.90 4.65
N GLY A 212 -24.03 -12.54 3.39
CA GLY A 212 -23.99 -11.14 2.93
C GLY A 212 -22.58 -10.58 2.72
N ARG A 213 -21.51 -11.36 2.96
CA ARG A 213 -20.13 -10.91 2.69
C ARG A 213 -19.82 -10.99 1.19
N PRO A 214 -19.26 -9.94 0.57
CA PRO A 214 -18.82 -10.02 -0.81
C PRO A 214 -17.64 -10.99 -0.97
N PRO A 215 -17.33 -11.44 -2.19
CA PRO A 215 -16.08 -12.13 -2.48
C PRO A 215 -14.86 -11.32 -2.04
N PRO A 216 -13.71 -11.97 -1.75
CA PRO A 216 -12.49 -11.27 -1.33
C PRO A 216 -12.10 -10.14 -2.28
N GLY A 217 -11.80 -8.97 -1.70
CA GLY A 217 -11.37 -7.79 -2.43
C GLY A 217 -9.85 -7.75 -2.68
N PRO A 218 -9.36 -6.67 -3.31
CA PRO A 218 -7.97 -6.57 -3.76
C PRO A 218 -6.94 -6.60 -2.63
N TYR A 219 -7.24 -6.06 -1.44
CA TYR A 219 -6.28 -6.08 -0.33
C TYR A 219 -6.25 -7.44 0.35
N GLN A 220 -7.39 -8.12 0.48
CA GLN A 220 -7.43 -9.50 0.96
C GLN A 220 -6.62 -10.45 0.06
N VAL A 221 -6.75 -10.32 -1.27
CA VAL A 221 -5.99 -11.15 -2.21
C VAL A 221 -4.49 -10.85 -2.16
N GLN A 222 -4.10 -9.57 -2.08
CA GLN A 222 -2.69 -9.21 -1.90
C GLN A 222 -2.12 -9.73 -0.56
N ALA A 223 -2.89 -9.64 0.53
CA ALA A 223 -2.49 -10.20 1.82
C ALA A 223 -2.30 -11.71 1.74
N ALA A 224 -3.16 -12.43 1.02
CA ALA A 224 -2.99 -13.87 0.79
C ALA A 224 -1.69 -14.20 0.04
N ILE A 225 -1.33 -13.41 -0.97
CA ILE A 225 -0.04 -13.54 -1.68
C ILE A 225 1.12 -13.31 -0.70
N ALA A 226 1.05 -12.26 0.12
CA ALA A 226 2.08 -11.96 1.11
C ALA A 226 2.19 -13.07 2.17
N ALA A 227 1.06 -13.66 2.59
CA ALA A 227 1.03 -14.75 3.55
C ALA A 227 1.73 -16.00 3.00
N CYS A 228 1.50 -16.38 1.74
CA CYS A 228 2.21 -17.50 1.10
C CYS A 228 3.74 -17.36 1.18
N HIS A 229 4.26 -16.13 1.13
CA HIS A 229 5.69 -15.88 1.30
C HIS A 229 6.12 -15.87 2.76
N ALA A 230 5.33 -15.24 3.62
CA ALA A 230 5.66 -15.01 5.03
C ALA A 230 5.61 -16.30 5.87
N THR A 231 4.74 -17.25 5.51
CA THR A 231 4.55 -18.50 6.26
C THR A 231 5.37 -19.68 5.71
N ALA A 232 5.99 -19.51 4.54
CA ALA A 232 6.88 -20.52 3.99
C ALA A 232 8.17 -20.64 4.84
N PRO A 233 8.56 -21.84 5.28
CA PRO A 233 9.74 -22.03 6.12
C PRO A 233 11.05 -21.63 5.42
N ASP A 234 11.10 -21.77 4.10
CA ASP A 234 12.20 -21.34 3.25
C ASP A 234 11.70 -20.91 1.85
N ALA A 235 12.64 -20.52 0.98
CA ALA A 235 12.30 -20.00 -0.35
C ALA A 235 11.82 -21.10 -1.31
N ALA A 236 12.30 -22.33 -1.14
CA ALA A 236 11.91 -23.46 -1.95
C ALA A 236 10.49 -23.95 -1.59
N ALA A 237 10.10 -23.82 -0.32
CA ALA A 237 8.77 -24.17 0.18
C ALA A 237 7.67 -23.12 -0.10
N THR A 238 7.98 -22.04 -0.82
CA THR A 238 6.97 -21.04 -1.19
C THR A 238 5.97 -21.63 -2.20
N ASP A 239 4.68 -21.51 -1.90
CA ASP A 239 3.60 -22.04 -2.76
C ASP A 239 3.35 -21.13 -3.98
N TRP A 240 4.24 -21.26 -4.96
CA TRP A 240 4.15 -20.52 -6.23
C TRP A 240 2.90 -20.85 -7.05
N PRO A 241 2.42 -22.11 -7.15
CA PRO A 241 1.15 -22.40 -7.79
C PRO A 241 -0.02 -21.60 -7.20
N GLN A 242 -0.14 -21.55 -5.87
CA GLN A 242 -1.17 -20.75 -5.21
C GLN A 242 -0.99 -19.25 -5.48
N ILE A 243 0.24 -18.73 -5.42
CA ILE A 243 0.54 -17.32 -5.72
C ILE A 243 0.14 -16.97 -7.16
N ALA A 244 0.37 -17.86 -8.14
CA ALA A 244 -0.01 -17.66 -9.53
C ALA A 244 -1.54 -17.57 -9.71
N VAL A 245 -2.30 -18.43 -9.00
CA VAL A 245 -3.77 -18.38 -8.95
C VAL A 245 -4.25 -17.06 -8.34
N LEU A 246 -3.67 -16.66 -7.20
CA LEU A 246 -4.04 -15.41 -6.52
C LEU A 246 -3.74 -14.17 -7.38
N TYR A 247 -2.61 -14.14 -8.10
CA TYR A 247 -2.33 -13.08 -9.07
C TYR A 247 -3.30 -13.10 -10.27
N GLY A 248 -3.76 -14.28 -10.70
CA GLY A 248 -4.85 -14.41 -11.67
C GLY A 248 -6.10 -13.69 -11.18
N ARG A 249 -6.53 -13.97 -9.94
CA ARG A 249 -7.68 -13.30 -9.31
C ARG A 249 -7.46 -11.79 -9.13
N LEU A 250 -6.26 -11.39 -8.71
CA LEU A 250 -5.92 -9.98 -8.53
C LEU A 250 -5.98 -9.21 -9.85
N ALA A 251 -5.58 -9.82 -10.97
CA ALA A 251 -5.64 -9.20 -12.29
C ALA A 251 -7.08 -8.95 -12.77
N GLU A 252 -8.05 -9.75 -12.34
CA GLU A 252 -9.48 -9.52 -12.59
C GLU A 252 -10.02 -8.35 -11.76
N LEU A 253 -9.64 -8.29 -10.48
CA LEU A 253 -10.08 -7.24 -9.55
C LEU A 253 -9.42 -5.89 -9.87
N VAL A 254 -8.16 -5.92 -10.28
CA VAL A 254 -7.30 -4.77 -10.54
C VAL A 254 -6.59 -5.00 -11.87
N PRO A 255 -7.20 -4.60 -13.01
CA PRO A 255 -6.64 -4.79 -14.36
C PRO A 255 -5.48 -3.81 -14.61
N SER A 256 -4.36 -4.05 -13.92
CA SER A 256 -3.15 -3.24 -13.95
C SER A 256 -2.03 -3.99 -14.69
N PRO A 257 -1.27 -3.32 -15.58
CA PRO A 257 -0.14 -3.95 -16.23
C PRO A 257 0.96 -4.37 -15.24
N VAL A 258 1.09 -3.68 -14.09
CA VAL A 258 2.01 -4.07 -13.01
C VAL A 258 1.57 -5.39 -12.37
N VAL A 259 0.27 -5.56 -12.11
CA VAL A 259 -0.28 -6.82 -11.59
C VAL A 259 -0.05 -7.96 -12.59
N ARG A 260 -0.20 -7.69 -13.89
CA ARG A 260 0.12 -8.68 -14.94
C ARG A 260 1.61 -9.03 -14.97
N LEU A 261 2.51 -8.08 -14.75
CA LEU A 261 3.95 -8.36 -14.67
C LEU A 261 4.28 -9.23 -13.45
N ASN A 262 3.70 -8.93 -12.28
CA ASN A 262 3.87 -9.73 -11.08
C ASN A 262 3.31 -11.15 -11.27
N ARG A 263 2.16 -11.29 -11.96
CA ARG A 263 1.61 -12.59 -12.37
C ARG A 263 2.59 -13.36 -13.24
N ALA A 264 3.26 -12.70 -14.19
CA ALA A 264 4.24 -13.35 -15.06
C ALA A 264 5.41 -13.94 -14.25
N VAL A 265 5.87 -13.24 -13.20
CA VAL A 265 6.87 -13.77 -12.25
C VAL A 265 6.32 -14.99 -11.51
N ALA A 266 5.10 -14.91 -10.98
CA ALA A 266 4.49 -16.03 -10.25
C ALA A 266 4.34 -17.29 -11.13
N VAL A 267 3.87 -17.12 -12.37
CA VAL A 267 3.77 -18.20 -13.36
C VAL A 267 5.15 -18.75 -13.74
N ALA A 268 6.16 -17.89 -13.90
CA ALA A 268 7.53 -18.36 -14.15
C ALA A 268 8.08 -19.24 -13.02
N MET A 269 7.72 -18.93 -11.77
CA MET A 269 8.18 -19.69 -10.62
C MET A 269 7.38 -20.98 -10.40
N ALA A 270 6.11 -21.02 -10.80
CA ALA A 270 5.25 -22.20 -10.71
C ALA A 270 5.46 -23.19 -11.88
N ASP A 271 5.43 -22.67 -13.11
CA ASP A 271 5.36 -23.46 -14.35
C ASP A 271 6.67 -23.39 -15.16
N GLY A 272 7.65 -22.63 -14.68
CA GLY A 272 8.97 -22.49 -15.27
C GLY A 272 9.19 -21.19 -16.05
N PRO A 273 10.46 -20.73 -16.19
CA PRO A 273 10.77 -19.39 -16.70
C PRO A 273 10.23 -19.08 -18.11
N ALA A 274 10.08 -20.10 -18.96
CA ALA A 274 9.53 -19.95 -20.31
C ALA A 274 8.06 -19.50 -20.28
N ALA A 275 7.24 -20.06 -19.39
CA ALA A 275 5.82 -19.73 -19.28
C ALA A 275 5.61 -18.27 -18.86
N GLY A 276 6.38 -17.79 -17.88
CA GLY A 276 6.34 -16.37 -17.49
C GLY A 276 6.90 -15.44 -18.57
N LEU A 277 7.91 -15.88 -19.34
CA LEU A 277 8.48 -15.06 -20.41
C LEU A 277 7.46 -14.78 -21.53
N GLU A 278 6.58 -15.73 -21.84
CA GLU A 278 5.49 -15.48 -22.80
C GLU A 278 4.55 -14.36 -22.31
N LEU A 279 4.16 -14.38 -21.04
CA LEU A 279 3.34 -13.31 -20.45
C LEU A 279 4.06 -11.95 -20.43
N VAL A 280 5.38 -11.95 -20.23
CA VAL A 280 6.22 -10.74 -20.34
C VAL A 280 6.22 -10.21 -21.78
N ARG A 281 6.36 -11.09 -22.78
CA ARG A 281 6.31 -10.71 -24.21
C ARG A 281 4.97 -10.08 -24.58
N ASP A 282 3.87 -10.58 -24.04
CA ASP A 282 2.53 -9.99 -24.25
C ASP A 282 2.44 -8.56 -23.68
N LEU A 283 3.06 -8.32 -22.52
CA LEU A 283 3.14 -6.99 -21.92
C LEU A 283 4.01 -6.06 -22.76
N GLU A 284 5.17 -6.51 -23.22
CA GLU A 284 6.05 -5.75 -24.12
C GLU A 284 5.31 -5.32 -25.39
N ARG A 285 4.57 -6.23 -26.05
CA ARG A 285 3.81 -5.91 -27.26
C ARG A 285 2.69 -4.90 -27.03
N SER A 286 2.19 -4.78 -25.80
CA SER A 286 1.12 -3.84 -25.47
C SER A 286 1.59 -2.39 -25.26
N GLY A 287 2.89 -2.17 -25.01
CA GLY A 287 3.45 -0.85 -24.67
C GLY A 287 3.01 -0.29 -23.30
N ALA A 288 2.24 -1.04 -22.51
CA ALA A 288 1.60 -0.54 -21.28
C ALA A 288 2.58 -0.26 -20.13
N LEU A 289 3.84 -0.72 -20.24
CA LEU A 289 4.91 -0.55 -19.25
C LEU A 289 6.17 0.04 -19.89
N ASP A 290 6.03 0.77 -21.00
CA ASP A 290 7.14 1.49 -21.60
C ASP A 290 7.75 2.47 -20.60
N GLY A 291 9.08 2.42 -20.45
CA GLY A 291 9.79 3.21 -19.44
C GLY A 291 9.78 2.63 -18.01
N TYR A 292 9.08 1.51 -17.76
CA TYR A 292 9.09 0.86 -16.45
C TYR A 292 10.23 -0.16 -16.33
N HIS A 293 11.29 0.20 -15.60
CA HIS A 293 12.54 -0.58 -15.54
C HIS A 293 12.37 -2.04 -15.08
N LEU A 294 11.34 -2.36 -14.29
CA LEU A 294 11.11 -3.74 -13.83
C LEU A 294 10.66 -4.68 -14.96
N LEU A 295 10.04 -4.18 -16.03
CA LEU A 295 9.68 -5.02 -17.18
C LEU A 295 10.92 -5.66 -17.84
N PRO A 296 11.93 -4.88 -18.32
CA PRO A 296 13.15 -5.46 -18.85
C PRO A 296 13.98 -6.19 -17.78
N ALA A 297 13.92 -5.80 -16.50
CA ALA A 297 14.61 -6.52 -15.43
C ALA A 297 14.03 -7.94 -15.22
N THR A 298 12.70 -8.08 -15.21
CA THR A 298 12.02 -9.38 -15.12
C THR A 298 12.37 -10.24 -16.32
N ARG A 299 12.31 -9.67 -17.55
CA ARG A 299 12.73 -10.39 -18.76
C ARG A 299 14.16 -10.90 -18.64
N ALA A 300 15.08 -10.04 -18.20
CA ALA A 300 16.48 -10.39 -18.04
C ALA A 300 16.69 -11.55 -17.06
N ASP A 301 16.01 -11.52 -15.91
CA ASP A 301 16.11 -12.58 -14.91
C ASP A 301 15.58 -13.92 -15.42
N LEU A 302 14.44 -13.93 -16.12
CA LEU A 302 13.88 -15.14 -16.71
C LEU A 302 14.80 -15.72 -17.79
N LEU A 303 15.38 -14.88 -18.65
CA LEU A 303 16.34 -15.31 -19.68
C LEU A 303 17.61 -15.90 -19.06
N ARG A 304 18.15 -15.27 -18.02
CA ARG A 304 19.33 -15.75 -17.29
C ARG A 304 19.06 -17.10 -16.62
N ARG A 305 17.88 -17.29 -16.01
CA ARG A 305 17.46 -18.58 -15.43
C ARG A 305 17.37 -19.71 -16.48
N MET A 306 17.22 -19.37 -17.76
CA MET A 306 17.22 -20.31 -18.89
C MET A 306 18.60 -20.44 -19.56
N GLY A 307 19.66 -19.82 -19.03
CA GLY A 307 21.00 -19.83 -19.63
C GLY A 307 21.13 -19.02 -20.92
N ARG A 308 20.19 -18.11 -21.20
CA ARG A 308 20.20 -17.24 -22.39
C ARG A 308 20.93 -15.93 -22.10
N ASP A 309 22.20 -16.05 -21.73
CA ASP A 309 22.97 -14.97 -21.09
C ASP A 309 23.14 -13.74 -21.98
N GLY A 310 23.38 -13.89 -23.28
CA GLY A 310 23.48 -12.76 -24.20
C GLY A 310 22.21 -11.91 -24.27
N GLU A 311 21.05 -12.56 -24.30
CA GLU A 311 19.74 -11.87 -24.30
C GLU A 311 19.42 -11.28 -22.92
N ALA A 312 19.77 -12.01 -21.85
CA ALA A 312 19.63 -11.51 -20.48
C ALA A 312 20.47 -10.24 -20.27
N ALA A 313 21.71 -10.22 -20.75
CA ALA A 313 22.61 -9.08 -20.67
C ALA A 313 22.02 -7.85 -21.39
N ALA A 314 21.45 -8.04 -22.59
CA ALA A 314 20.78 -6.97 -23.32
C ALA A 314 19.59 -6.40 -22.53
N ALA A 315 18.76 -7.26 -21.95
CA ALA A 315 17.61 -6.85 -21.15
C ALA A 315 18.02 -6.15 -19.83
N TYR A 316 19.06 -6.61 -19.14
CA TYR A 316 19.58 -5.92 -17.95
C TYR A 316 20.12 -4.53 -18.27
N ARG A 317 20.80 -4.34 -19.42
CA ARG A 317 21.23 -3.00 -19.87
C ARG A 317 20.04 -2.07 -20.14
N ALA A 318 18.96 -2.58 -20.73
CA ALA A 318 17.73 -1.82 -20.92
C ALA A 318 17.10 -1.42 -19.57
N ALA A 319 17.09 -2.31 -18.58
CA ALA A 319 16.63 -1.98 -17.22
C ALA A 319 17.50 -0.90 -16.55
N LEU A 320 18.83 -1.00 -16.69
CA LEU A 320 19.78 -0.01 -16.16
C LEU A 320 19.63 1.39 -16.78
N ALA A 321 19.16 1.49 -18.02
CA ALA A 321 18.88 2.77 -18.67
C ALA A 321 17.65 3.48 -18.08
N LEU A 322 16.74 2.75 -17.45
CA LEU A 322 15.46 3.24 -16.92
C LEU A 322 15.45 3.40 -15.39
N VAL A 323 16.34 2.72 -14.67
CA VAL A 323 16.35 2.72 -13.20
C VAL A 323 16.85 4.04 -12.64
N ALA A 324 16.07 4.62 -11.73
CA ALA A 324 16.40 5.87 -11.05
C ALA A 324 17.04 5.66 -9.66
N ASP A 325 16.71 4.55 -8.98
CA ASP A 325 17.22 4.26 -7.64
C ASP A 325 18.63 3.63 -7.68
N ASP A 326 19.54 4.15 -6.85
CA ASP A 326 20.93 3.71 -6.83
C ASP A 326 21.11 2.29 -6.28
N ALA A 327 20.27 1.84 -5.36
CA ALA A 327 20.34 0.48 -4.82
C ALA A 327 19.84 -0.54 -5.84
N GLU A 328 18.75 -0.23 -6.53
CA GLU A 328 18.28 -1.02 -7.68
C GLU A 328 19.31 -1.03 -8.82
N ARG A 329 19.94 0.12 -9.12
CA ARG A 329 21.02 0.19 -10.12
C ARG A 329 22.19 -0.72 -9.78
N ARG A 330 22.67 -0.70 -8.53
CA ARG A 330 23.73 -1.61 -8.06
C ARG A 330 23.32 -3.07 -8.16
N TYR A 331 22.06 -3.38 -7.80
CA TYR A 331 21.52 -4.72 -7.93
C TYR A 331 21.52 -5.21 -9.39
N LEU A 332 20.98 -4.41 -10.31
CA LEU A 332 20.90 -4.75 -11.73
C LEU A 332 22.29 -4.86 -12.37
N ALA A 333 23.24 -4.00 -11.99
CA ALA A 333 24.62 -4.08 -12.47
C ALA A 333 25.32 -5.39 -12.03
N ARG A 334 25.06 -5.84 -10.79
CA ARG A 334 25.56 -7.14 -10.31
C ARG A 334 24.95 -8.30 -11.08
N ARG A 335 23.62 -8.29 -11.31
CA ARG A 335 22.96 -9.33 -12.12
C ARG A 335 23.46 -9.36 -13.57
N LEU A 336 23.77 -8.19 -14.16
CA LEU A 336 24.39 -8.12 -15.48
C LEU A 336 25.78 -8.79 -15.49
N ALA A 337 26.61 -8.57 -14.45
CA ALA A 337 27.92 -9.21 -14.37
C ALA A 337 27.84 -10.75 -14.31
N GLU A 338 26.78 -11.31 -13.73
CA GLU A 338 26.51 -12.76 -13.70
C GLU A 338 26.17 -13.35 -15.09
N THR A 339 25.90 -12.51 -16.09
CA THR A 339 25.63 -12.95 -17.48
C THR A 339 26.87 -12.91 -18.39
N ALA A 340 28.02 -12.50 -17.85
CA ALA A 340 29.28 -12.62 -18.58
C ALA A 340 29.73 -14.10 -18.59
N PRO A 341 30.35 -14.58 -19.69
CA PRO A 341 31.00 -15.89 -19.66
C PRO A 341 32.00 -15.93 -18.50
N HIS A 342 31.93 -16.95 -17.65
CA HIS A 342 33.03 -17.22 -16.74
C HIS A 342 34.22 -17.63 -17.59
N ASP A 343 35.17 -16.72 -17.81
CA ASP A 343 36.50 -17.06 -18.30
C ASP A 343 37.16 -17.96 -17.23
N PHE A 344 37.02 -19.27 -17.39
CA PHE A 344 37.91 -20.22 -16.73
C PHE A 344 39.29 -20.02 -17.35
N ARG A 345 40.15 -19.30 -16.63
CA ARG A 345 41.60 -19.32 -16.87
C ARG A 345 42.24 -20.50 -16.15
#